data_AF-A0A5C3P1W7-F1
#
_entry.id   AF-A0A5C3P1W7-F1
#
_cell.length_a   1.000
_cell.length_b   1.000
_cell.length_c   1.000
_cell.angle_alpha   90.00
_cell.angle_beta   90.00
_cell.angle_gamma   90.00
#
_symmetry.space_group_name_H-M   'P 1'
#
loop_
_entity.id
_entity.type
_entity.pdbx_description
1 polymer ?
#
loop_
_entity_poly.entity_id
_entity_poly.type
_entity_poly.pdbx_seq_one_letter_code
_entity_poly.pdbx_strand_id
1 'polypeptide(L)'
;MELHHRRPVFSELATELLTKILSELNVGDLTRCKRVCRRLNELVITDLSLLYKMELDLAGMIDGPAGGADLRVRLERLRARNEAWDMGLPLHTVMLQSPDYSTSVWQCTGGFFLYEEGTTADNMQLKLHRPAYPDLPTSVGLQGILRTLSAWRSSGSSTAEIRSGTVNPEEDMVAILLGHTESE
;
A
#
# COMPACT_ATOMS: atom_id res chain seq x y z
N MET A 1 -32.73 -48.98 -13.85
CA MET A 1 -32.74 -48.10 -12.66
C MET A 1 -31.58 -47.14 -12.84
N GLU A 2 -31.80 -46.08 -13.62
CA GLU A 2 -30.73 -45.14 -13.98
C GLU A 2 -30.51 -44.15 -12.84
N LEU A 3 -29.34 -44.22 -12.23
CA LEU A 3 -28.86 -43.23 -11.26
C LEU A 3 -28.50 -41.96 -12.03
N HIS A 4 -29.45 -41.05 -12.21
CA HIS A 4 -29.15 -39.68 -12.64
C HIS A 4 -28.21 -39.04 -11.61
N HIS A 5 -26.91 -38.99 -11.93
CA HIS A 5 -25.94 -38.18 -11.20
C HIS A 5 -26.31 -36.72 -11.38
N ARG A 6 -27.09 -36.18 -10.45
CA ARG A 6 -27.35 -34.75 -10.35
C ARG A 6 -26.00 -34.08 -10.13
N ARG A 7 -25.57 -33.21 -11.06
CA ARG A 7 -24.36 -32.41 -10.85
C ARG A 7 -24.59 -31.56 -9.61
N PRO A 8 -23.66 -31.54 -8.63
CA PRO A 8 -23.81 -30.68 -7.47
C PRO A 8 -23.88 -29.25 -7.96
N VAL A 9 -24.93 -28.54 -7.54
CA VAL A 9 -25.06 -27.11 -7.82
C VAL A 9 -23.89 -26.42 -7.10
N PHE A 10 -23.30 -25.37 -7.67
CA PHE A 10 -22.16 -24.68 -7.05
C PHE A 10 -22.41 -24.33 -5.58
N SER A 11 -23.63 -23.93 -5.25
CA SER A 11 -24.10 -23.63 -3.89
C SER A 11 -24.30 -24.84 -2.96
N GLU A 12 -24.05 -26.07 -3.41
CA GLU A 12 -24.12 -27.32 -2.64
C GLU A 12 -22.72 -27.82 -2.25
N LEU A 13 -21.65 -27.23 -2.79
CA LEU A 13 -20.27 -27.53 -2.41
C LEU A 13 -20.02 -27.29 -0.92
N ALA A 14 -19.06 -28.03 -0.34
CA ALA A 14 -18.59 -27.78 1.02
C ALA A 14 -18.02 -26.36 1.16
N THR A 15 -18.10 -25.80 2.36
CA THR A 15 -17.67 -24.42 2.63
C THR A 15 -16.19 -24.20 2.31
N GLU A 16 -15.34 -25.17 2.63
CA GLU A 16 -13.89 -25.10 2.37
C GLU A 16 -13.60 -25.03 0.87
N LEU A 17 -14.37 -25.75 0.05
CA LEU A 17 -14.23 -25.72 -1.41
C LEU A 17 -14.71 -24.39 -1.98
N LEU A 18 -15.83 -23.86 -1.46
CA LEU A 18 -16.32 -22.55 -1.87
C LEU A 18 -15.33 -21.46 -1.50
N THR A 19 -14.83 -21.43 -0.26
CA THR A 19 -13.80 -20.48 0.17
C THR A 19 -12.60 -20.57 -0.76
N LYS A 20 -12.06 -21.77 -1.00
CA LYS A 20 -10.90 -21.95 -1.89
C LYS A 20 -11.15 -21.40 -3.30
N ILE A 21 -12.32 -21.66 -3.88
CA ILE A 21 -12.67 -21.14 -5.21
C ILE A 21 -12.77 -19.61 -5.18
N LEU A 22 -13.41 -19.05 -4.16
CA LEU A 22 -13.56 -17.61 -4.00
C LEU A 22 -12.20 -16.92 -3.79
N SER A 23 -11.26 -17.55 -3.07
CA SER A 23 -9.92 -17.03 -2.83
C SER A 23 -9.12 -16.80 -4.12
N GLU A 24 -9.39 -17.55 -5.18
CA GLU A 24 -8.75 -17.41 -6.50
C GLU A 24 -9.33 -16.25 -7.32
N LEU A 25 -10.49 -15.71 -6.96
CA LEU A 25 -11.12 -14.60 -7.67
C LEU A 25 -10.44 -13.26 -7.34
N ASN A 26 -10.49 -12.31 -8.27
CA ASN A 26 -10.18 -10.92 -7.95
C ASN A 26 -11.29 -10.29 -7.10
N VAL A 27 -11.01 -9.15 -6.46
CA VAL A 27 -11.97 -8.50 -5.55
C VAL A 27 -13.21 -8.01 -6.30
N GLY A 28 -13.08 -7.55 -7.55
CA GLY A 28 -14.22 -7.21 -8.40
C GLY A 28 -15.22 -8.36 -8.55
N ASP A 29 -14.73 -9.56 -8.84
CA ASP A 29 -15.58 -10.75 -8.97
C ASP A 29 -16.13 -11.24 -7.62
N LEU A 30 -15.36 -11.12 -6.53
CA LEU A 30 -15.87 -11.37 -5.17
C LEU A 30 -17.07 -10.48 -4.82
N THR A 31 -17.01 -9.18 -5.16
CA THR A 31 -18.14 -8.27 -4.91
C THR A 31 -19.37 -8.64 -5.73
N ARG A 32 -19.20 -9.17 -6.94
CA ARG A 32 -20.30 -9.73 -7.74
C ARG A 32 -20.87 -10.99 -7.10
N CYS A 33 -20.03 -11.89 -6.58
CA CYS A 33 -20.46 -13.11 -5.89
C CYS A 33 -21.36 -12.80 -4.68
N LYS A 34 -21.10 -11.72 -3.92
CA LYS A 34 -21.97 -11.27 -2.82
C LYS A 34 -23.41 -11.01 -3.26
N ARG A 35 -23.63 -10.65 -4.53
CA ARG A 35 -24.95 -10.32 -5.09
C ARG A 35 -25.67 -11.53 -5.68
N VAL A 36 -25.00 -12.68 -5.80
CA VAL A 36 -25.58 -13.89 -6.41
C VAL A 36 -26.53 -14.60 -5.45
N CYS A 37 -26.07 -14.90 -4.23
CA CYS A 37 -26.91 -15.54 -3.21
C CYS A 37 -26.42 -15.27 -1.78
N ARG A 38 -27.30 -15.52 -0.79
CA ARG A 38 -27.02 -15.28 0.63
C ARG A 38 -25.80 -16.05 1.13
N ARG A 39 -25.64 -17.32 0.71
CA ARG A 39 -24.52 -18.18 1.12
C ARG A 39 -23.16 -17.62 0.67
N LEU A 40 -23.07 -17.15 -0.57
CA LEU A 40 -21.83 -16.55 -1.08
C LEU A 40 -21.56 -15.20 -0.41
N ASN A 41 -22.60 -14.39 -0.18
CA ASN A 41 -22.44 -13.17 0.60
C ASN A 41 -21.90 -13.45 2.01
N GLU A 42 -22.51 -14.40 2.73
CA GLU A 42 -22.08 -14.82 4.07
C GLU A 42 -20.61 -15.25 4.06
N LEU A 43 -20.20 -16.10 3.12
CA LEU A 43 -18.79 -16.52 3.03
C LEU A 43 -17.84 -15.33 2.80
N VAL A 44 -18.15 -14.47 1.83
CA VAL A 44 -17.27 -13.33 1.50
C VAL A 44 -17.13 -12.35 2.67
N ILE A 45 -18.17 -12.16 3.50
CA ILE A 45 -18.13 -11.20 4.62
C ILE A 45 -17.69 -11.82 5.96
N THR A 46 -17.57 -13.15 6.06
CA THR A 46 -17.20 -13.83 7.32
C THR A 46 -15.87 -14.57 7.25
N ASP A 47 -15.47 -15.04 6.07
CA ASP A 47 -14.20 -15.75 5.91
C ASP A 47 -13.02 -14.78 6.04
N LEU A 48 -12.10 -15.11 6.93
CA LEU A 48 -10.98 -14.24 7.28
C LEU A 48 -10.02 -14.03 6.11
N SER A 49 -9.82 -15.04 5.27
CA SER A 49 -8.92 -14.96 4.11
C SER A 49 -9.49 -14.08 3.00
N LEU A 50 -10.81 -14.17 2.77
CA LEU A 50 -11.52 -13.33 1.81
C LEU A 50 -11.56 -11.88 2.28
N LEU A 51 -11.89 -11.65 3.55
CA LEU A 51 -11.86 -10.30 4.15
C LEU A 51 -10.47 -9.68 4.05
N TYR A 52 -9.42 -10.44 4.40
CA TYR A 52 -8.05 -9.95 4.33
C TYR A 52 -7.64 -9.58 2.91
N LYS A 53 -7.98 -10.42 1.93
CA LYS A 53 -7.75 -10.13 0.51
C LYS A 53 -8.46 -8.85 0.06
N MET A 54 -9.71 -8.66 0.46
CA MET A 54 -10.47 -7.44 0.11
C MET A 54 -9.86 -6.18 0.74
N GLU A 55 -9.40 -6.26 1.98
CA GLU A 55 -8.81 -5.11 2.69
C GLU A 55 -7.43 -4.75 2.14
N LEU A 56 -6.66 -5.73 1.67
CA LEU A 56 -5.39 -5.51 0.98
C LEU A 56 -5.62 -4.78 -0.35
N ASP A 57 -6.57 -5.26 -1.15
CA ASP A 57 -6.93 -4.65 -2.45
C ASP A 57 -7.43 -3.21 -2.28
N LEU A 58 -8.31 -2.96 -1.31
CA LEU A 58 -8.79 -1.61 -0.98
C LEU A 58 -7.66 -0.66 -0.56
N ALA A 59 -6.61 -1.19 0.08
CA ALA A 59 -5.46 -0.42 0.53
C ALA A 59 -4.34 -0.30 -0.53
N GLY A 60 -4.50 -0.90 -1.72
CA GLY A 60 -3.45 -0.96 -2.74
C GLY A 60 -2.22 -1.76 -2.27
N MET A 61 -2.42 -2.78 -1.44
CA MET A 61 -1.35 -3.53 -0.78
C MET A 61 -1.24 -4.97 -1.28
N ILE A 62 -0.01 -5.47 -1.31
CA ILE A 62 0.31 -6.88 -1.60
C ILE A 62 0.72 -7.55 -0.30
N ASP A 63 0.26 -8.80 -0.11
CA ASP A 63 0.66 -9.55 1.07
C ASP A 63 2.17 -9.83 1.08
N GLY A 64 2.81 -9.50 2.20
CA GLY A 64 4.24 -9.75 2.39
C GLY A 64 4.56 -11.24 2.60
N PRO A 65 5.86 -11.59 2.62
CA PRO A 65 6.29 -12.96 2.90
C PRO A 65 5.72 -13.47 4.23
N ALA A 66 5.55 -14.79 4.32
CA ALA A 66 4.97 -15.44 5.49
C ALA A 66 5.72 -15.02 6.77
N GLY A 67 5.03 -14.27 7.61
CA GLY A 67 5.50 -13.85 8.93
C GLY A 67 5.05 -14.78 10.04
N GLY A 68 5.50 -14.50 11.26
CA GLY A 68 5.02 -15.18 12.46
C GLY A 68 3.65 -14.71 12.97
N ALA A 69 3.05 -13.69 12.35
CA ALA A 69 1.75 -13.17 12.78
C ALA A 69 0.59 -13.94 12.14
N ASP A 70 -0.38 -14.34 12.96
CA ASP A 70 -1.62 -14.96 12.50
C ASP A 70 -2.43 -14.02 11.60
N LEU A 71 -3.20 -14.59 10.67
CA LEU A 71 -4.01 -13.85 9.69
C LEU A 71 -4.96 -12.85 10.34
N ARG A 72 -5.53 -13.17 11.51
CA ARG A 72 -6.43 -12.27 12.23
C ARG A 72 -5.70 -11.00 12.67
N VAL A 73 -4.51 -11.18 13.24
CA VAL A 73 -3.66 -10.08 13.68
C VAL A 73 -3.24 -9.21 12.50
N ARG A 74 -2.95 -9.83 11.34
CA ARG A 74 -2.63 -9.09 10.11
C ARG A 74 -3.80 -8.23 9.63
N LEU A 75 -5.02 -8.79 9.64
CA LEU A 75 -6.23 -8.06 9.27
C LEU A 75 -6.52 -6.90 10.23
N GLU A 76 -6.42 -7.13 11.54
CA GLU A 76 -6.62 -6.08 12.55
C GLU A 76 -5.63 -4.92 12.38
N ARG A 77 -4.35 -5.24 12.14
CA ARG A 77 -3.33 -4.23 11.86
C ARG A 77 -3.61 -3.45 10.58
N LEU A 78 -4.06 -4.13 9.52
CA LEU A 78 -4.40 -3.48 8.25
C LEU A 78 -5.58 -2.52 8.42
N ARG A 79 -6.62 -2.91 9.16
CA ARG A 79 -7.76 -2.05 9.46
C ARG A 79 -7.39 -0.84 10.31
N ALA A 80 -6.64 -1.05 11.39
CA ALA A 80 -6.16 0.05 12.22
C ALA A 80 -5.31 1.04 11.42
N ARG A 81 -4.50 0.53 10.48
CA ARG A 81 -3.74 1.36 9.55
C ARG A 81 -4.65 2.15 8.62
N ASN A 82 -5.64 1.52 8.00
CA ASN A 82 -6.56 2.19 7.07
C ASN A 82 -7.41 3.25 7.82
N GLU A 83 -7.86 2.97 9.04
CA GLU A 83 -8.58 3.93 9.87
C GLU A 83 -7.72 5.14 10.25
N ALA A 84 -6.48 4.91 10.69
CA ALA A 84 -5.55 5.98 11.00
C ALA A 84 -5.25 6.86 9.78
N TRP A 85 -5.20 6.26 8.59
CA TRP A 85 -5.07 6.98 7.33
C TRP A 85 -6.28 7.90 7.07
N ASP A 86 -7.49 7.37 7.20
CA ASP A 86 -8.73 8.14 6.96
C ASP A 86 -8.90 9.29 7.97
N MET A 87 -8.41 9.11 9.20
CA MET A 87 -8.46 10.13 10.26
C MET A 87 -7.26 11.10 10.24
N GLY A 88 -6.25 10.85 9.41
CA GLY A 88 -5.01 11.65 9.40
C GLY A 88 -4.19 11.54 10.70
N LEU A 89 -4.39 10.49 11.48
CA LEU A 89 -3.69 10.29 12.75
C LEU A 89 -2.42 9.45 12.53
N PRO A 90 -1.26 9.88 13.06
CA PRO A 90 -0.05 9.10 12.95
C PRO A 90 -0.19 7.82 13.79
N LEU A 91 -0.23 6.66 13.14
CA LEU A 91 -0.25 5.38 13.84
C LEU A 91 1.08 5.12 14.57
N HIS A 92 2.19 5.60 14.01
CA HIS A 92 3.53 5.45 14.56
C HIS A 92 4.37 6.71 14.31
N THR A 93 5.20 7.04 15.30
CA THR A 93 6.24 8.05 15.18
C THR A 93 7.57 7.33 15.10
N VAL A 94 8.29 7.50 13.98
CA VAL A 94 9.63 6.95 13.79
C VAL A 94 10.63 8.10 13.89
N MET A 95 11.63 7.93 14.75
CA MET A 95 12.78 8.83 14.80
C MET A 95 13.72 8.43 13.67
N LEU A 96 13.79 9.24 12.62
CA LEU A 96 14.79 9.08 11.58
C LEU A 96 16.12 9.61 12.10
N GLN A 97 17.18 8.81 11.98
CA GLN A 97 18.53 9.36 12.09
C GLN A 97 18.71 10.28 10.89
N SER A 98 18.85 11.58 11.15
CA SER A 98 19.22 12.54 10.11
C SER A 98 20.46 12.00 9.41
N PRO A 99 20.53 12.03 8.08
CA PRO A 99 21.80 11.84 7.42
C PRO A 99 22.81 12.84 7.98
N ASP A 100 24.10 12.47 8.04
CA ASP A 100 25.20 13.34 8.54
C ASP A 100 25.43 14.60 7.66
N TYR A 101 24.59 14.82 6.66
CA TYR A 101 24.60 15.96 5.76
C TYR A 101 23.32 16.78 5.91
N SER A 102 23.44 18.11 5.77
CA SER A 102 22.34 19.08 5.90
C SER A 102 21.28 18.84 4.83
N THR A 103 20.31 17.98 5.15
CA THR A 103 19.29 17.55 4.21
C THR A 103 17.95 18.14 4.60
N SER A 104 17.28 18.79 3.66
CA SER A 104 15.87 19.16 3.84
C SER A 104 15.02 17.91 3.70
N VAL A 105 14.19 17.64 4.71
CA VAL A 105 13.23 16.52 4.70
C VAL A 105 11.84 17.10 4.50
N TRP A 106 11.19 16.69 3.41
CA TRP A 106 9.82 17.07 3.11
C TRP A 106 8.89 15.90 3.42
N GLN A 107 7.86 16.17 4.21
CA GLN A 107 6.78 15.23 4.43
C GLN A 107 5.85 15.25 3.22
N CYS A 108 5.73 14.12 2.55
CA CYS A 108 4.73 13.90 1.52
C CYS A 108 3.47 13.31 2.14
N THR A 109 2.34 13.51 1.48
CA THR A 109 1.10 12.82 1.82
C THR A 109 1.33 11.30 1.83
N GLY A 110 0.74 10.65 2.82
CA GLY A 110 0.80 9.20 2.94
C GLY A 110 1.97 8.59 3.71
N GLY A 111 2.65 9.39 4.54
CA GLY A 111 3.75 8.92 5.39
C GLY A 111 5.03 8.63 4.61
N PHE A 112 5.14 9.22 3.42
CA PHE A 112 6.36 9.25 2.64
C PHE A 112 7.20 10.46 3.04
N PHE A 113 8.51 10.27 3.07
CA PHE A 113 9.48 11.33 3.27
C PHE A 113 10.30 11.45 2.00
N LEU A 114 10.46 12.67 1.54
CA LEU A 114 11.35 13.01 0.45
C LEU A 114 12.55 13.74 1.07
N TYR A 115 13.76 13.35 0.70
CA TYR A 115 14.95 14.06 1.12
C TYR A 115 16.03 13.97 0.05
N GLU A 116 16.94 14.94 0.06
CA GLU A 116 18.07 14.98 -0.87
C GLU A 116 19.15 13.98 -0.45
N GLU A 117 19.64 13.14 -1.36
CA GLU A 117 20.74 12.19 -1.05
C GLU A 117 22.09 12.71 -1.58
N GLY A 118 22.07 13.61 -2.56
CA GLY A 118 23.26 14.29 -3.04
C GLY A 118 23.00 15.25 -4.20
N THR A 119 23.86 16.25 -4.30
CA THR A 119 23.89 17.25 -5.37
C THR A 119 25.22 17.19 -6.11
N THR A 120 25.15 17.07 -7.43
CA THR A 120 26.25 17.37 -8.35
C THR A 120 25.87 18.61 -9.17
N ALA A 121 26.84 19.28 -9.80
CA ALA A 121 26.60 20.52 -10.54
C ALA A 121 25.44 20.43 -11.57
N ASP A 122 25.20 19.24 -12.13
CA ASP A 122 24.18 19.02 -13.16
C ASP A 122 23.03 18.08 -12.75
N ASN A 123 23.14 17.36 -11.62
CA ASN A 123 22.14 16.37 -11.21
C ASN A 123 21.83 16.45 -9.71
N MET A 124 20.54 16.45 -9.40
CA MET A 124 20.01 16.35 -8.05
C MET A 124 19.38 14.98 -7.83
N GLN A 125 19.82 14.27 -6.79
CA GLN A 125 19.25 12.97 -6.42
C GLN A 125 18.34 13.14 -5.21
N LEU A 126 17.05 12.90 -5.44
CA LEU A 126 16.05 12.80 -4.39
C LEU A 126 15.85 11.34 -4.02
N LYS A 127 15.70 11.10 -2.72
CA LYS A 127 15.37 9.81 -2.15
C LYS A 127 13.98 9.85 -1.55
N LEU A 128 13.13 8.98 -2.05
CA LEU A 128 11.82 8.72 -1.48
C LEU A 128 11.95 7.61 -0.45
N HIS A 129 11.57 7.91 0.79
CA HIS A 129 11.61 6.97 1.90
C HIS A 129 10.21 6.76 2.46
N ARG A 130 9.83 5.50 2.59
CA ARG A 130 8.64 5.09 3.35
C ARG A 130 9.11 4.31 4.56
N PRO A 131 8.89 4.78 5.80
CA PRO A 131 9.34 4.06 6.97
C PRO A 131 8.68 2.69 7.04
N ALA A 132 9.51 1.67 7.22
CA ALA A 132 9.07 0.36 7.65
C ALA A 132 8.84 0.35 9.16
N TYR A 133 8.10 -0.64 9.67
CA TYR A 133 8.00 -0.85 11.11
C TYR A 133 9.38 -1.26 11.65
N PRO A 134 9.97 -0.52 12.60
CA PRO A 134 11.35 -0.77 13.03
C PRO A 134 11.55 -2.17 13.64
N ASP A 135 10.51 -2.80 14.20
CA ASP A 135 10.61 -4.05 14.95
C ASP A 135 10.02 -5.28 14.23
N LEU A 136 9.59 -5.15 12.96
CA LEU A 136 8.99 -6.24 12.20
C LEU A 136 9.82 -6.56 10.96
N PRO A 137 10.53 -7.71 10.91
CA PRO A 137 11.31 -8.12 9.72
C PRO A 137 10.44 -8.35 8.48
N THR A 138 9.12 -8.46 8.66
CA THR A 138 8.12 -8.58 7.59
C THR A 138 7.60 -7.23 7.09
N SER A 139 7.91 -6.14 7.79
CA SER A 139 7.66 -4.81 7.27
C SER A 139 8.76 -4.50 6.26
N VAL A 140 8.58 -5.02 5.06
CA VAL A 140 9.31 -4.54 3.90
C VAL A 140 8.63 -3.22 3.50
N GLY A 141 8.51 -2.25 4.42
CA GLY A 141 8.20 -0.88 4.01
C GLY A 141 9.25 -0.53 2.98
N LEU A 142 8.80 -0.26 1.73
CA LEU A 142 9.62 -0.12 0.51
C LEU A 142 11.11 -0.09 0.88
N GLN A 143 11.76 -1.27 0.97
CA GLN A 143 13.16 -1.44 1.43
C GLN A 143 13.96 -0.36 0.74
N GLY A 144 14.28 0.73 1.47
CA GLY A 144 14.33 2.09 0.93
C GLY A 144 14.40 2.07 -0.59
N ILE A 145 13.25 2.11 -1.28
CA ILE A 145 13.30 2.08 -2.74
C ILE A 145 14.08 3.34 -3.12
N LEU A 146 15.34 3.11 -3.46
CA LEU A 146 16.24 4.09 -3.98
C LEU A 146 15.80 4.28 -5.42
N ARG A 147 14.64 4.91 -5.59
CA ARG A 147 14.29 5.51 -6.86
C ARG A 147 15.15 6.76 -6.91
N THR A 148 16.35 6.59 -7.46
CA THR A 148 17.03 7.71 -8.06
C THR A 148 16.09 8.22 -9.14
N LEU A 149 15.37 9.31 -8.85
CA LEU A 149 14.53 10.01 -9.82
C LEU A 149 15.47 10.68 -10.84
N SER A 150 16.07 9.88 -11.72
CA SER A 150 16.95 10.35 -12.81
C SER A 150 16.17 11.03 -13.93
N ALA A 151 14.84 11.03 -13.85
CA ALA A 151 13.94 11.64 -14.82
C ALA A 151 13.88 13.17 -14.73
N TRP A 152 14.64 13.80 -13.82
CA TRP A 152 14.74 15.25 -13.78
C TRP A 152 15.70 15.76 -14.86
N ARG A 153 15.25 15.69 -16.12
CA ARG A 153 15.88 16.50 -17.17
C ARG A 153 15.39 17.93 -17.02
N SER A 154 16.25 18.72 -16.39
CA SER A 154 16.43 20.16 -16.61
C SER A 154 15.20 21.05 -16.45
N SER A 155 14.93 21.54 -15.23
CA SER A 155 14.24 22.84 -15.06
C SER A 155 14.25 23.46 -13.65
N GLY A 156 14.86 22.86 -12.61
CA GLY A 156 14.94 23.48 -11.28
C GLY A 156 16.39 23.60 -10.81
N SER A 157 16.87 24.82 -10.56
CA SER A 157 18.24 25.09 -10.12
C SER A 157 18.42 24.98 -8.58
N SER A 158 17.34 24.79 -7.80
CA SER A 158 17.42 24.72 -6.34
C SER A 158 16.27 23.95 -5.68
N THR A 159 16.56 23.20 -4.60
CA THR A 159 15.57 22.59 -3.70
C THR A 159 14.82 23.60 -2.82
N ALA A 160 15.33 24.83 -2.69
CA ALA A 160 14.71 25.89 -1.88
C ALA A 160 13.31 26.29 -2.38
N GLU A 161 12.96 25.89 -3.59
CA GLU A 161 11.65 26.16 -4.20
C GLU A 161 10.61 25.09 -3.85
N ILE A 162 10.97 23.93 -3.28
CA ILE A 162 9.99 22.88 -3.00
C ILE A 162 9.11 23.26 -1.80
N ARG A 163 7.82 23.53 -2.04
CA ARG A 163 6.84 23.88 -1.00
C ARG A 163 6.12 22.67 -0.41
N SER A 164 5.78 21.70 -1.25
CA SER A 164 5.00 20.52 -0.86
C SER A 164 5.13 19.40 -1.89
N GLY A 165 4.78 18.18 -1.52
CA GLY A 165 4.81 17.03 -2.43
C GLY A 165 3.77 15.96 -2.06
N THR A 166 3.38 15.18 -3.07
CA THR A 166 2.53 13.99 -2.95
C THR A 166 3.11 12.86 -3.79
N VAL A 167 2.73 11.63 -3.48
CA VAL A 167 3.29 10.42 -4.08
C VAL A 167 2.15 9.48 -4.43
N ASN A 168 2.14 8.97 -5.66
CA ASN A 168 1.33 7.84 -6.06
C ASN A 168 2.26 6.62 -6.27
N PRO A 169 2.37 5.72 -5.27
CA PRO A 169 3.22 4.54 -5.40
C PRO A 169 2.69 3.50 -6.38
N GLU A 170 1.38 3.51 -6.71
CA GLU A 170 0.79 2.54 -7.66
C GLU A 170 1.21 2.83 -9.11
N GLU A 171 1.35 4.12 -9.43
CA GLU A 171 1.73 4.60 -10.77
C GLU A 171 3.21 5.00 -10.86
N ASP A 172 3.97 4.78 -9.79
CA ASP A 172 5.38 5.17 -9.69
C ASP A 172 5.62 6.68 -9.90
N MET A 173 4.72 7.52 -9.38
CA MET A 173 4.78 8.97 -9.56
C MET A 173 5.03 9.73 -8.26
N VAL A 174 5.80 10.82 -8.37
CA VAL A 174 5.95 11.84 -7.34
C VAL A 174 5.56 13.18 -7.95
N ALA A 175 4.63 13.89 -7.32
CA ALA A 175 4.23 15.23 -7.72
C ALA A 175 4.74 16.23 -6.68
N ILE A 176 5.45 17.26 -7.12
CA ILE A 176 6.09 18.26 -6.25
C ILE A 176 5.60 19.63 -6.68
N LEU A 177 5.20 20.44 -5.70
CA LEU A 177 4.84 21.84 -5.91
C LEU A 177 6.07 22.72 -5.69
N LEU A 178 6.48 23.42 -6.74
CA LEU A 178 7.50 24.45 -6.69
C LEU A 178 6.87 25.80 -6.32
N GLY A 179 7.53 26.56 -5.46
CA GLY A 179 7.25 27.96 -5.20
C GLY A 179 8.06 28.79 -6.18
N HIS A 180 7.39 29.57 -7.02
CA HIS A 180 8.05 30.58 -7.80
C HIS A 180 8.61 31.67 -6.89
N THR A 181 9.89 31.97 -7.02
CA THR A 181 10.47 33.25 -6.61
C THR A 181 10.12 34.27 -7.70
N GLU A 182 9.06 35.05 -7.49
CA GLU A 182 8.85 36.26 -8.29
C GLU A 182 10.07 37.16 -8.09
N SER A 183 10.87 37.30 -9.14
CA SER A 183 11.98 38.25 -9.19
C SER A 183 11.38 39.61 -9.57
N GLU A 184 11.31 40.54 -8.61
CA GLU A 184 11.07 41.97 -8.88
C GLU A 184 12.21 42.59 -9.69
#